data_AF-A0A7J5P8A5-F1
#
_entry.id   AF-A0A7J5P8A5-F1
#
_cell.length_a   1.000
_cell.length_b   1.000
_cell.length_c   1.000
_cell.angle_alpha   90.00
_cell.angle_beta   90.00
_cell.angle_gamma   90.00
#
_symmetry.space_group_name_H-M   'P 1'
#
loop_
_entity.id
_entity.type
_entity.pdbx_description
1 polymer ?
#
loop_
_entity_poly.entity_id
_entity_poly.type
_entity_poly.pdbx_seq_one_letter_code
_entity_poly.pdbx_strand_id
1 'polypeptide(L)'
;MNITNITVTKTAEEKTENASYVLEYSIVNDELNRLHVSVNEKEADTEGNIPPVGIIYMEQGNISCNLPAGRELGPIFRDFDKMQQYIRESINPKKES
;
A
#
# COMPACT_ATOMS: atom_id res chain seq x y z
N MET A 1 -15.54 24.67 -19.33
CA MET A 1 -14.87 24.39 -18.04
C MET A 1 -13.55 23.74 -18.37
N ASN A 2 -12.45 24.19 -17.76
CA ASN A 2 -11.12 23.58 -17.96
C ASN A 2 -10.72 22.87 -16.67
N ILE A 3 -10.55 21.55 -16.74
CA ILE A 3 -10.05 20.76 -15.61
C ILE A 3 -8.52 20.84 -15.64
N THR A 4 -7.91 21.31 -14.55
CA THR A 4 -6.45 21.50 -14.44
C THR A 4 -5.76 20.40 -13.66
N ASN A 5 -6.50 19.65 -12.83
CA ASN A 5 -5.96 18.56 -12.03
C ASN A 5 -7.07 17.58 -11.65
N ILE A 6 -6.76 16.28 -11.61
CA ILE A 6 -7.66 15.24 -11.10
C ILE A 6 -6.93 14.47 -10.00
N THR A 7 -7.55 14.40 -8.82
CA THR A 7 -7.09 13.57 -7.71
C THR A 7 -8.13 12.50 -7.40
N VAL A 8 -7.70 11.24 -7.36
CA VAL A 8 -8.54 10.10 -6.97
C VAL A 8 -7.95 9.45 -5.73
N THR A 9 -8.74 9.30 -4.67
CA THR A 9 -8.36 8.54 -3.47
C THR A 9 -9.06 7.19 -3.49
N LYS A 10 -8.33 6.13 -3.19
CA LYS A 10 -8.85 4.76 -3.12
C LYS A 10 -8.36 4.06 -1.86
N THR A 11 -9.17 3.12 -1.40
CA THR A 11 -8.82 2.18 -0.32
C THR A 11 -8.83 0.76 -0.88
N ALA A 12 -7.92 -0.08 -0.39
CA ALA A 12 -7.85 -1.50 -0.76
C ALA A 12 -7.38 -2.33 0.44
N GLU A 13 -7.64 -3.63 0.38
CA GLU A 13 -7.20 -4.61 1.37
C GLU A 13 -6.52 -5.77 0.64
N GLU A 14 -5.42 -6.27 1.21
CA GLU A 14 -4.65 -7.38 0.64
C GLU A 14 -4.25 -8.33 1.78
N LYS A 15 -4.47 -9.63 1.63
CA LYS A 15 -3.99 -10.64 2.58
C LYS A 15 -3.00 -11.56 1.88
N THR A 16 -1.81 -11.68 2.46
CA THR A 16 -0.72 -12.51 1.93
C THR A 16 -0.34 -13.60 2.93
N GLU A 17 0.67 -14.40 2.58
CA GLU A 17 1.26 -15.35 3.52
C GLU A 17 2.02 -14.65 4.68
N ASN A 18 2.43 -13.39 4.50
CA ASN A 18 3.29 -12.66 5.44
C ASN A 18 2.52 -11.77 6.43
N ALA A 19 1.45 -11.12 5.96
CA ALA A 19 0.66 -10.15 6.73
C ALA A 19 -0.67 -9.82 6.04
N SER A 20 -1.52 -9.09 6.78
CA SER A 20 -2.73 -8.45 6.25
C SER A 20 -2.46 -6.95 6.08
N TYR A 21 -2.87 -6.37 4.95
CA TYR A 21 -2.59 -5.00 4.59
C TYR A 21 -3.87 -4.22 4.34
N VAL A 22 -3.91 -2.97 4.80
CA VAL A 22 -4.92 -1.98 4.42
C VAL A 22 -4.21 -0.82 3.76
N LEU A 23 -4.59 -0.51 2.53
CA LEU A 23 -3.95 0.50 1.69
C LEU A 23 -4.90 1.68 1.52
N GLU A 24 -4.37 2.89 1.67
CA GLU A 24 -5.00 4.12 1.21
C GLU A 24 -4.04 4.84 0.27
N TYR A 25 -4.46 5.10 -0.97
CA TYR A 25 -3.60 5.71 -1.97
C TYR A 25 -4.30 6.79 -2.77
N SER A 26 -3.50 7.75 -3.25
CA SER A 26 -3.98 8.82 -4.12
C SER A 26 -3.26 8.81 -5.46
N ILE A 27 -4.04 9.06 -6.50
CA ILE A 27 -3.61 9.17 -7.89
C ILE A 27 -3.83 10.62 -8.29
N VAL A 28 -2.79 11.26 -8.83
CA VAL A 28 -2.85 12.62 -9.36
C VAL A 28 -2.48 12.56 -10.83
N ASN A 29 -3.39 12.97 -11.71
CA ASN A 29 -3.20 12.93 -13.18
C ASN A 29 -2.63 11.57 -13.67
N ASP A 30 -3.29 10.48 -13.30
CA ASP A 30 -2.93 9.11 -13.68
C ASP A 30 -1.54 8.63 -13.18
N GLU A 31 -0.99 9.28 -12.16
CA GLU A 31 0.23 8.86 -11.48
C GLU A 31 -0.02 8.61 -9.99
N LEU A 32 0.55 7.52 -9.46
CA LEU A 32 0.49 7.21 -8.03
C LEU A 32 1.29 8.27 -7.25
N ASN A 33 0.60 9.10 -6.48
CA ASN A 33 1.21 10.20 -5.74
C ASN A 33 1.52 9.84 -4.28
N ARG A 34 0.58 9.16 -3.61
CA ARG A 34 0.69 8.73 -2.21
C ARG A 34 0.21 7.30 -2.05
N LEU A 35 0.88 6.53 -1.20
CA LEU A 35 0.46 5.20 -0.76
C LEU A 35 0.76 5.03 0.72
N HIS A 36 -0.29 4.90 1.53
CA HIS A 36 -0.21 4.57 2.95
C HIS A 36 -0.66 3.13 3.14
N VAL A 37 0.19 2.30 3.75
CA VAL A 37 -0.07 0.88 3.98
C VAL A 37 0.02 0.60 5.46
N SER A 38 -1.11 0.24 6.06
CA SER A 38 -1.16 -0.36 7.38
C SER A 38 -0.83 -1.84 7.27
N VAL A 39 0.21 -2.26 7.98
CA VAL A 39 0.61 -3.67 8.11
C VAL A 39 0.02 -4.19 9.40
N ASN A 40 -0.74 -5.27 9.31
CA ASN A 40 -1.33 -5.97 10.44
C ASN A 40 -0.86 -7.43 10.45
N GLU A 41 -1.00 -8.10 11.59
CA GLU A 41 -0.74 -9.53 11.66
C GLU A 41 -1.67 -10.30 10.70
N LYS A 42 -1.24 -11.50 10.32
CA LYS A 42 -2.01 -12.33 9.41
C LYS A 42 -3.28 -12.87 10.06
N GLU A 43 -3.18 -13.23 11.33
CA GLU A 43 -4.25 -13.86 12.09
C GLU A 43 -4.74 -12.93 13.18
N ALA A 44 -6.01 -13.11 13.53
CA ALA A 44 -6.58 -12.47 14.68
C ALA A 44 -5.97 -13.01 15.98
N ASP A 45 -5.92 -12.16 16.99
CA ASP A 45 -5.59 -12.57 18.35
C ASP A 45 -6.74 -13.37 18.99
N THR A 46 -6.56 -13.73 20.26
CA THR A 46 -7.56 -14.49 21.02
C THR A 46 -8.90 -13.76 21.21
N GLU A 47 -8.93 -12.44 21.00
CA GLU A 47 -10.13 -11.61 21.09
C GLU A 47 -10.78 -11.36 19.72
N GLY A 48 -10.19 -11.90 18.65
CA GLY A 48 -10.69 -11.73 17.29
C GLY A 48 -10.24 -10.43 16.61
N ASN A 49 -9.37 -9.64 17.24
CA ASN A 49 -8.81 -8.44 16.64
C ASN A 49 -7.61 -8.80 15.77
N ILE A 50 -7.36 -8.08 14.68
CA ILE A 50 -6.13 -8.24 13.90
C ILE A 50 -5.11 -7.23 14.43
N PRO A 51 -4.03 -7.66 15.13
CA PRO A 51 -3.09 -6.72 15.74
C PRO A 51 -2.35 -5.89 14.69
N PRO A 52 -2.19 -4.57 14.89
CA PRO A 52 -1.37 -3.74 14.01
C PRO A 52 0.11 -4.01 14.23
N VAL A 53 0.86 -4.10 13.13
CA VAL A 53 2.32 -4.31 13.12
C VAL A 53 3.04 -2.99 12.89
N GLY A 54 2.52 -2.15 12.02
CA GLY A 54 3.15 -0.87 11.70
C GLY A 54 2.64 -0.30 10.39
N ILE A 55 3.39 0.65 9.83
CA ILE A 55 2.99 1.35 8.61
C ILE A 55 4.17 1.49 7.65
N ILE A 56 3.86 1.46 6.36
CA ILE A 56 4.74 1.91 5.28
C ILE A 56 4.03 3.05 4.56
N TYR A 57 4.74 4.15 4.35
CA TYR A 57 4.25 5.34 3.70
C TYR A 57 5.13 5.70 2.52
N MET A 58 4.52 5.97 1.38
CA MET A 58 5.18 6.51 0.21
C MET A 58 4.48 7.78 -0.23
N GLU A 59 5.26 8.84 -0.45
CA GLU A 59 4.78 10.09 -1.04
C GLU A 59 5.89 10.73 -1.85
N GLN A 60 5.57 11.14 -3.09
CA GLN A 60 6.50 11.81 -3.99
C GLN A 60 7.85 11.05 -4.15
N GLY A 61 7.78 9.72 -4.19
CA GLY A 61 8.95 8.85 -4.37
C GLY A 61 9.78 8.61 -3.11
N ASN A 62 9.45 9.22 -1.97
CA ASN A 62 10.10 8.92 -0.70
C ASN A 62 9.32 7.85 0.04
N ILE A 63 10.02 6.86 0.59
CA ILE A 63 9.43 5.81 1.42
C ILE A 63 9.90 6.01 2.86
N SER A 64 8.94 6.04 3.79
CA SER A 64 9.17 6.00 5.22
C SER A 64 8.37 4.86 5.85
N CYS A 65 8.83 4.33 6.97
CA CYS A 65 8.11 3.26 7.66
C CYS A 65 8.30 3.36 9.17
N ASN A 66 7.31 2.84 9.89
CA ASN A 66 7.39 2.58 11.32
C ASN A 66 7.07 1.10 11.52
N LEU A 67 8.12 0.28 11.62
CA LEU A 67 8.05 -1.17 11.73
C LEU A 67 8.97 -1.65 12.88
N PRO A 68 8.61 -2.75 13.57
CA PRO A 68 9.38 -3.25 14.70
C PRO A 68 10.74 -3.81 14.27
N ALA A 69 11.82 -3.37 14.92
CA ALA A 69 13.20 -3.74 14.58
C ALA A 69 13.53 -5.25 14.73
N GLY A 70 12.72 -6.01 15.47
CA GLY A 70 12.90 -7.45 15.69
C GLY A 70 12.20 -8.37 14.68
N ARG A 71 11.52 -7.81 13.67
CA ARG A 71 10.77 -8.57 12.68
C ARG A 71 11.58 -8.74 11.39
N GLU A 72 11.40 -9.86 10.71
CA GLU A 72 11.91 -10.02 9.35
C GLU A 72 11.12 -9.11 8.39
N LEU A 73 11.73 -8.01 7.96
CA LEU A 73 11.06 -6.99 7.13
C LEU A 73 11.11 -7.29 5.63
N GLY A 74 12.03 -8.15 5.18
CA GLY A 74 12.22 -8.47 3.75
C GLY A 74 10.93 -8.92 3.05
N PRO A 75 10.15 -9.86 3.60
CA PRO A 75 8.88 -10.29 3.03
C PRO A 75 7.83 -9.17 2.95
N ILE A 76 7.74 -8.32 3.98
CA ILE A 76 6.80 -7.18 4.01
C ILE A 76 7.12 -6.19 2.90
N PHE A 77 8.39 -5.85 2.69
CA PHE A 77 8.79 -4.96 1.59
C PHE A 77 8.56 -5.59 0.20
N ARG A 78 8.73 -6.91 0.07
CA ARG A 78 8.41 -7.62 -1.18
C ARG A 78 6.92 -7.55 -1.51
N ASP A 79 6.04 -7.67 -0.51
CA ASP A 79 4.61 -7.50 -0.73
C ASP A 79 4.29 -6.04 -1.08
N PHE A 80 4.93 -5.08 -0.42
CA PHE A 80 4.78 -3.65 -0.72
C PHE A 80 5.15 -3.31 -2.16
N ASP A 81 6.24 -3.88 -2.70
CA ASP A 81 6.62 -3.70 -4.09
C ASP A 81 5.56 -4.24 -5.06
N LYS A 82 5.00 -5.42 -4.78
CA LYS A 82 3.91 -6.00 -5.58
C LYS A 82 2.64 -5.16 -5.52
N MET A 83 2.26 -4.67 -4.34
CA MET A 83 1.10 -3.79 -4.17
C MET A 83 1.27 -2.50 -4.98
N GLN A 84 2.44 -1.87 -4.96
CA GLN A 84 2.73 -0.71 -5.79
C GLN A 84 2.63 -1.03 -7.29
N GLN A 85 3.18 -2.16 -7.72
CA GLN A 85 3.11 -2.60 -9.11
C GLN A 85 1.65 -2.78 -9.56
N TYR A 86 0.86 -3.53 -8.79
CA TYR A 86 -0.55 -3.75 -9.07
C TYR A 86 -1.34 -2.43 -9.16
N ILE A 87 -1.12 -1.51 -8.22
CA ILE A 87 -1.77 -0.19 -8.25
C ILE A 87 -1.39 0.55 -9.54
N ARG A 88 -0.11 0.61 -9.90
CA ARG A 88 0.35 1.29 -11.13
C ARG A 88 -0.26 0.68 -12.40
N GLU A 89 -0.31 -0.64 -12.48
CA GLU A 89 -0.97 -1.36 -13.59
C GLU A 89 -2.48 -1.07 -13.65
N SER A 90 -3.14 -0.95 -12.50
CA SER A 90 -4.58 -0.63 -12.42
C SER A 90 -4.92 0.81 -12.86
N ILE A 91 -3.97 1.74 -12.72
CA ILE A 91 -4.12 3.13 -13.16
C ILE A 91 -3.98 3.22 -14.69
N ASN A 92 -3.05 2.44 -15.26
CA ASN A 92 -2.69 2.53 -16.67
C ASN A 92 -2.59 1.14 -17.33
N PRO A 93 -3.74 0.45 -17.56
CA PRO A 93 -3.77 -0.95 -18.01
C PRO A 93 -3.26 -1.21 -19.44
N LYS A 94 -2.65 -0.22 -20.11
CA LYS A 94 -2.27 -0.28 -21.54
C LYS A 94 -0.84 0.21 -21.88
N LYS A 95 0.11 0.20 -20.94
CA LYS A 95 1.51 0.56 -21.23
C LYS A 95 2.44 -0.62 -21.59
N GLU A 96 1.87 -1.77 -21.94
CA GLU A 96 2.60 -2.84 -22.64
C GLU A 96 1.91 -3.11 -24.00
N SER A 97 2.50 -2.55 -25.06
CA SER A 97 2.33 -2.95 -26.46
C SER A 97 3.67 -2.79 -27.17
#